data_AF-A0AAD8YS50-F1
#
_entry.id   AF-A0AAD8YS50-F1
#
_cell.length_a   1.000
_cell.length_b   1.000
_cell.length_c   1.000
_cell.angle_alpha   90.00
_cell.angle_beta   90.00
_cell.angle_gamma   90.00
#
_symmetry.space_group_name_H-M   'P 1'
#
loop_
_entity.id
_entity.type
_entity.pdbx_description
1 polymer ?
#
loop_
_entity_poly.entity_id
_entity_poly.type
_entity_poly.pdbx_seq_one_letter_code
_entity_poly.pdbx_strand_id
1 'polypeptide(L)' 'MDRMADSGKSRGGGVCVMVNNSWCNNANAVALTRSCSPKLELLALKFCPLYLPWEFTSVLVNTVYIPP' A
#
# COMPACT_ATOMS: atom_id res chain seq x y z
N MET A 1 16.39 3.91 7.56
CA MET A 1 16.74 3.95 6.13
C MET A 1 15.79 4.92 5.46
N ASP A 2 16.20 6.18 5.49
CA ASP A 2 15.42 7.37 5.21
C ASP A 2 15.18 7.53 3.71
N ARG A 3 13.91 7.44 3.30
CA ARG A 3 13.49 7.44 1.87
C ARG A 3 13.27 8.82 1.26
N MET A 4 13.74 9.89 1.90
CA MET A 4 13.40 11.25 1.49
C MET A 4 14.41 11.91 0.53
N ALA A 5 15.65 11.41 0.43
CA ALA A 5 16.69 12.08 -0.36
C ALA A 5 16.57 11.89 -1.89
N ASP A 6 15.98 10.78 -2.36
CA ASP A 6 16.00 10.39 -3.77
C ASP A 6 14.66 10.60 -4.52
N SER A 7 13.57 10.92 -3.82
CA SER A 7 12.22 10.96 -4.45
C SER A 7 12.02 12.15 -5.40
N GLY A 8 12.85 13.19 -5.35
CA GLY A 8 12.76 14.36 -6.22
C GLY A 8 11.45 15.15 -6.09
N LYS A 9 10.68 14.93 -5.02
CA LYS A 9 9.40 15.59 -4.77
C LYS A 9 9.59 17.04 -4.33
N SER A 10 8.87 17.95 -4.98
CA SER A 10 8.86 19.37 -4.62
C SER A 10 7.98 19.69 -3.40
N ARG A 11 7.03 18.80 -3.05
CA ARG A 11 6.17 18.90 -1.85
C ARG A 11 6.08 17.54 -1.16
N GLY A 12 6.05 17.54 0.19
CA GLY A 12 5.84 16.33 0.97
C GLY A 12 4.41 15.80 0.83
N GLY A 13 4.27 14.48 0.64
CA GLY A 13 3.01 13.75 0.50
C GLY A 13 3.25 12.25 0.69
N GLY A 14 2.19 11.47 0.79
CA GLY A 14 2.30 10.02 0.99
C GLY A 14 0.96 9.30 0.87
N VAL A 15 1.02 8.03 0.49
CA VAL A 15 -0.10 7.09 0.59
C VAL A 15 0.03 6.28 1.88
N CYS A 16 -1.09 6.11 2.58
CA CYS A 16 -1.20 5.25 3.75
C CYS A 16 -2.46 4.39 3.61
N VAL A 17 -2.33 3.11 3.95
CA VAL A 17 -3.46 2.18 4.01
C VAL A 17 -3.56 1.67 5.44
N MET A 18 -4.71 1.88 6.06
CA MET A 18 -5.06 1.30 7.34
C MET A 18 -6.01 0.13 7.11
N VAL A 19 -5.75 -0.97 7.80
CA VAL A 19 -6.58 -2.17 7.76
C VAL A 19 -7.02 -2.53 9.17
N ASN A 20 -8.27 -2.96 9.30
CA ASN A 20 -8.79 -3.48 10.56
C ASN A 20 -8.19 -4.88 10.82
N ASN A 21 -7.59 -5.06 11.99
CA ASN A 21 -7.01 -6.34 12.40
C ASN A 21 -8.04 -7.49 12.47
N SER A 22 -9.32 -7.18 12.67
CA SER A 22 -10.40 -8.18 12.60
C SER A 22 -10.66 -8.67 11.16
N TRP A 23 -10.33 -7.85 10.16
CA TRP A 23 -10.49 -8.21 8.75
C TRP A 23 -9.26 -8.95 8.23
N CYS A 24 -8.06 -8.37 8.43
CA CYS A 24 -6.80 -8.99 8.03
C CYS A 24 -5.71 -8.65 9.06
N ASN A 25 -5.12 -9.69 9.64
CA ASN A 25 -3.99 -9.54 10.56
C ASN A 25 -2.75 -9.05 9.81
N ASN A 26 -1.84 -8.35 10.50
CA ASN A 26 -0.61 -7.81 9.91
C ASN A 26 0.28 -8.91 9.29
N ALA A 27 0.24 -10.14 9.82
CA ALA A 27 0.95 -11.29 9.24
C ALA A 27 0.44 -11.67 7.83
N ASN A 28 -0.81 -11.32 7.52
CA ASN A 28 -1.46 -11.60 6.24
C ASN A 28 -1.47 -10.38 5.31
N ALA A 29 -0.84 -9.27 5.71
CA ALA A 29 -0.67 -8.07 4.92
C ALA A 29 0.74 -8.03 4.34
N VAL A 30 0.85 -8.15 3.02
CA VAL A 30 2.14 -8.15 2.31
C VAL A 30 2.21 -6.93 1.40
N ALA A 31 3.24 -6.10 1.59
CA ALA A 31 3.52 -5.02 0.64
C ALA A 31 4.15 -5.59 -0.63
N LEU A 32 3.45 -5.46 -1.75
CA LEU A 32 3.91 -5.97 -3.04
C LEU A 32 4.85 -5.00 -3.71
N THR A 33 4.42 -3.74 -3.85
CA THR A 33 5.25 -2.69 -4.42
C THR A 33 4.98 -1.36 -3.74
N ARG A 34 6.05 -0.59 -3.58
CA ARG A 34 5.99 0.79 -3.13
C ARG A 34 6.84 1.62 -4.08
N SER A 35 6.20 2.47 -4.85
CA SER A 35 6.86 3.40 -5.77
C SER A 35 6.62 4.82 -5.32
N CYS A 36 7.68 5.62 -5.28
CA CYS A 36 7.65 6.99 -4.80
C CYS A 36 8.32 7.86 -5.87
N SER A 37 7.53 8.26 -6.86
CA SER A 37 7.97 9.11 -7.97
C SER A 37 7.52 10.56 -7.72
N PRO A 38 8.18 11.55 -8.35
CA PRO A 38 7.82 12.96 -8.18
C PRO A 38 6.38 13.26 -8.64
N LYS A 39 5.85 12.47 -9.58
CA LYS A 39 4.49 12.64 -10.14
C LYS A 39 3.46 11.62 -9.63
N LEU A 40 3.90 10.56 -8.95
CA LEU A 40 3.01 9.46 -8.58
C LEU A 40 3.54 8.70 -7.37
N GLU A 41 2.68 8.43 -6.41
CA GLU A 41 2.96 7.51 -5.32
C GLU A 41 2.06 6.31 -5.40
N LEU A 42 2.68 5.13 -5.39
CA LEU A 42 2.02 3.86 -5.51
C LEU A 42 2.32 3.04 -4.26
N LEU A 43 1.27 2.49 -3.66
CA LEU A 43 1.37 1.48 -2.64
C LEU A 43 0.41 0.34 -2.97
N ALA A 44 0.98 -0.78 -3.41
CA ALA A 44 0.24 -2.00 -3.66
C ALA A 44 0.43 -2.96 -2.49
N LEU A 45 -0.68 -3.41 -1.91
CA LEU A 45 -0.73 -4.32 -0.79
C LEU A 45 -1.57 -5.55 -1.18
N LYS A 46 -1.12 -6.72 -0.75
CA LYS A 46 -1.89 -7.95 -0.76
C LYS A 46 -2.36 -8.25 0.64
N PHE A 47 -3.65 -8.46 0.81
CA PHE A 47 -4.25 -8.92 2.06
C PHE A 47 -4.77 -10.34 1.89
N CYS A 48 -4.63 -11.16 2.92
CA CYS A 48 -5.30 -12.47 3.02
C CYS A 48 -6.25 -12.45 4.24
N PRO A 49 -7.47 -11.90 4.09
CA PRO A 49 -8.44 -11.77 5.16
C PRO A 49 -8.90 -13.14 5.68
N LEU A 50 -9.25 -13.20 6.97
CA LEU A 50 -9.72 -14.44 7.62
C LEU A 50 -11.08 -14.93 7.08
N TYR A 51 -11.89 -14.02 6.51
CA TYR A 51 -13.25 -14.30 6.04
C TYR A 51 -13.37 -14.38 4.52
N LEU A 52 -12.27 -14.56 3.78
CA LEU A 52 -12.34 -14.65 2.33
C LEU A 52 -12.95 -16.00 1.91
N PRO A 53 -13.87 -16.03 0.93
CA PRO A 53 -14.40 -17.29 0.40
C PRO A 53 -13.27 -18.16 -0.16
N TRP A 54 -13.43 -19.48 -0.16
CA TRP A 54 -12.39 -20.40 -0.62
C TRP A 54 -11.94 -20.15 -2.07
N GLU A 55 -12.81 -19.61 -2.92
CA GLU A 55 -12.50 -19.25 -4.30
C GLU A 55 -11.52 -18.06 -4.42
N PHE A 56 -11.40 -17.23 -3.38
CA PHE A 56 -10.53 -16.06 -3.38
C PHE A 56 -9.40 -16.25 -2.37
N THR A 57 -8.17 -16.26 -2.85
CA THR A 57 -6.99 -16.48 -1.99
C THR A 57 -6.48 -15.18 -1.36
N SER A 58 -6.71 -14.02 -1.98
CA SER A 58 -6.20 -12.74 -1.50
C SER A 58 -6.93 -11.55 -2.12
N VAL A 59 -6.90 -10.41 -1.45
CA VAL A 59 -7.38 -9.12 -1.96
C VAL A 59 -6.16 -8.23 -2.27
N LEU A 60 -6.15 -7.60 -3.43
CA LEU A 60 -5.07 -6.73 -3.87
C LEU A 60 -5.56 -5.28 -3.89
N VAL A 61 -4.95 -4.42 -3.08
CA VAL A 61 -5.32 -3.01 -2.93
C VAL A 61 -4.19 -2.16 -3.46
N ASN A 62 -4.49 -1.32 -4.45
CA ASN A 62 -3.53 -0.41 -5.04
C ASN A 62 -3.91 1.02 -4.73
N THR A 63 -3.15 1.67 -3.86
CA THR A 63 -3.37 3.06 -3.47
C THR A 63 -2.44 3.94 -4.27
N VAL A 64 -3.04 4.85 -5.04
CA VAL A 64 -2.31 5.79 -5.90
C VAL A 64 -2.58 7.21 -5.43
N TYR A 65 -1.53 7.99 -5.21
CA TYR A 65 -1.62 9.42 -4.99
C TYR A 65 -0.97 10.16 -6.16
N ILE A 66 -1.75 11.07 -6.75
CA ILE A 66 -1.33 11.94 -7.84
C ILE A 66 -1.44 13.38 -7.31
N PRO A 67 -0.32 14.12 -7.16
CA PRO A 67 -0.37 15.50 -6.72
C PRO A 67 -1.10 16.39 -7.75
N PRO A 68 -1.87 17.40 -7.30
CA PRO A 68 -2.62 18.32 -8.16
C PRO A 68 -1.72 19.29 -8.93
#